data_AF-A0A0S8CHD8-F1
#
_entry.id   AF-A0A0S8CHD8-F1
#
_cell.length_a   1.000
_cell.length_b   1.000
_cell.length_c   1.000
_cell.angle_alpha   90.00
_cell.angle_beta   90.00
_cell.angle_gamma   90.00
#
_symmetry.space_group_name_H-M   'P 1'
#
loop_
_entity.id
_entity.type
_entity.pdbx_description
1 polymer ?
#
loop_
_entity_poly.entity_id
_entity_poly.type
_entity_poly.pdbx_seq_one_letter_code
_entity_poly.pdbx_strand_id
1 'polypeptide(L)' 'MPFRIGPWEIALILVIILIVFGVGKLPQVGGAIGKGIRSFQKGRRGEELEEGEEEDEEKPKKSARKKSTKS' A
#
# COMPACT_ATOMS: atom_id res chain seq x y z
N MET A 1 10.89 -30.36 -14.48
CA MET A 1 10.20 -29.15 -14.96
C MET A 1 10.71 -27.96 -14.11
N PRO A 2 11.58 -27.08 -14.64
CA PRO A 2 12.49 -26.27 -13.84
C PRO A 2 12.02 -24.81 -13.64
N PHE A 3 10.73 -24.58 -13.40
CA PHE A 3 10.23 -23.23 -13.12
C PHE A 3 9.23 -23.28 -11.97
N ARG A 4 9.73 -23.62 -10.79
CA ARG A 4 9.02 -23.34 -9.55
C ARG A 4 9.19 -21.86 -9.32
N ILE A 5 8.22 -21.05 -9.75
CA ILE A 5 8.20 -19.60 -9.53
C ILE A 5 8.43 -19.37 -8.03
N GLY A 6 9.68 -19.10 -7.69
CA GLY A 6 10.09 -18.93 -6.32
C GLY A 6 9.73 -17.53 -5.84
N PRO A 7 9.79 -17.29 -4.52
CA PRO A 7 9.76 -15.94 -3.98
C PRO A 7 10.80 -15.02 -4.66
N TRP A 8 11.90 -15.59 -5.13
CA TRP A 8 12.98 -14.88 -5.81
C TRP A 8 12.58 -14.37 -7.21
N GLU A 9 11.97 -15.19 -8.05
CA GLU A 9 11.46 -14.76 -9.36
C GLU A 9 10.33 -13.72 -9.23
N ILE A 10 9.43 -13.88 -8.24
CA ILE A 10 8.38 -12.90 -7.98
C ILE A 10 9.00 -11.55 -7.59
N ALA A 11 10.03 -11.55 -6.73
CA ALA A 11 10.74 -10.34 -6.36
C ALA A 11 11.42 -9.67 -7.57
N LEU A 12 12.02 -10.44 -8.48
CA LEU A 12 12.65 -9.91 -9.69
C LEU A 12 11.62 -9.21 -10.60
N ILE A 13 10.46 -9.82 -10.82
CA ILE A 13 9.37 -9.23 -11.62
C ILE A 13 8.84 -7.96 -10.94
N LEU A 14 8.66 -7.99 -9.61
CA LEU A 14 8.24 -6.83 -8.84
C LEU A 14 9.20 -5.66 -9.02
N VAL A 15 10.52 -5.91 -8.99
CA VAL A 15 11.54 -4.87 -9.21
C VAL A 15 11.39 -4.23 -10.59
N ILE A 16 11.17 -5.01 -11.65
CA ILE A 16 10.97 -4.47 -13.00
C ILE A 16 9.73 -3.58 -13.05
N ILE A 17 8.61 -4.02 -12.46
CA ILE A 17 7.38 -3.22 -12.34
C ILE A 17 7.65 -1.93 -11.56
N LEU A 18 8.40 -2.01 -10.46
CA LEU A 18 8.78 -0.84 -9.67
C LEU A 18 9.65 0.16 -10.43
N ILE A 19 10.47 -0.29 -11.38
CA ILE A 19 11.27 0.61 -12.22
C ILE A 19 10.36 1.36 -13.22
N VAL A 20 9.40 0.66 -13.83
CA VAL A 20 8.47 1.25 -14.81
C VAL A 20 7.45 2.18 -14.15
N PHE A 21 6.83 1.73 -13.06
CA PHE A 21 5.75 2.46 -12.38
C PHE A 21 6.24 3.35 -11.23
N GLY A 22 7.41 3.06 -10.65
CA GLY A 22 7.96 3.74 -9.47
C GLY A 22 7.46 3.16 -8.15
N VAL A 23 8.31 3.24 -7.11
CA VAL A 23 8.02 2.77 -5.73
C VAL A 23 6.88 3.51 -5.03
N GLY A 24 6.54 4.72 -5.48
CA GLY A 24 5.45 5.51 -4.90
C GLY A 24 4.06 5.16 -5.43
N LYS A 25 3.97 4.56 -6.64
CA LYS A 25 2.67 4.30 -7.29
C LYS A 25 1.98 3.04 -6.78
N LEU A 26 2.73 2.01 -6.43
CA LEU A 26 2.17 0.79 -5.82
C LEU A 26 1.39 1.04 -4.53
N PRO A 27 1.92 1.75 -3.51
CA PRO A 27 1.17 2.01 -2.28
C PRO A 27 -0.01 2.97 -2.50
N GLN A 28 0.12 3.94 -3.41
CA GLN A 28 -0.97 4.87 -3.76
C GLN A 28 -2.17 4.10 -4.37
N VAL A 29 -1.90 3.22 -5.33
CA VAL A 29 -2.93 2.39 -5.98
C VAL A 29 -3.45 1.30 -5.03
N GLY A 30 -2.56 0.67 -4.26
CA GLY A 30 -2.91 -0.34 -3.27
C GLY A 30 -3.82 0.20 -2.15
N GLY A 31 -3.61 1.44 -1.70
CA GLY A 31 -4.49 2.10 -0.74
C GLY A 31 -5.90 2.32 -1.30
N ALA A 32 -6.02 2.80 -2.54
CA ALA A 32 -7.31 2.99 -3.20
C ALA A 32 -8.06 1.67 -3.43
N ILE A 33 -7.35 0.65 -3.93
CA ILE A 33 -7.88 -0.70 -4.13
C ILE A 33 -8.28 -1.33 -2.80
N GLY A 34 -7.46 -1.19 -1.76
CA GLY A 34 -7.72 -1.72 -0.42
C GLY A 34 -8.99 -1.13 0.20
N LYS A 35 -9.19 0.19 0.09
CA LYS A 35 -10.44 0.86 0.51
C LYS A 35 -11.64 0.29 -0.26
N GLY A 36 -11.53 0.12 -1.59
CA GLY A 36 -12.59 -0.47 -2.41
C GLY A 36 -12.93 -1.92 -2.03
N ILE A 37 -11.91 -2.76 -1.82
CA ILE A 37 -12.10 -4.16 -1.39
C ILE A 37 -12.73 -4.20 0.01
N ARG A 38 -12.32 -3.32 0.93
CA ARG A 38 -12.90 -3.22 2.29
C ARG A 38 -14.39 -2.88 2.21
N SER A 39 -14.77 -1.90 1.39
CA SER A 39 -16.17 -1.52 1.16
C SER A 39 -16.98 -2.61 0.49
N PHE A 40 -16.40 -3.33 -0.48
CA PHE A 40 -17.05 -4.47 -1.14
C PHE A 40 -17.29 -5.63 -0.18
N GLN A 41 -16.32 -5.92 0.71
CA GLN A 41 -16.48 -6.95 1.72
C GLN A 41 -17.53 -6.57 2.76
N LYS A 42 -17.55 -5.30 3.22
CA LYS A 42 -18.58 -4.77 4.13
C LYS A 42 -19.99 -4.94 3.53
N GLY A 43 -20.17 -4.57 2.25
CA GLY A 43 -21.46 -4.74 1.56
C GLY A 43 -21.88 -6.20 1.38
N ARG A 44 -20.93 -7.13 1.16
CA ARG A 44 -21.22 -8.57 1.06
C ARG A 44 -21.57 -9.24 2.38
N ARG A 45 -21.14 -8.68 3.52
CA ARG A 45 -21.36 -9.29 4.84
C ARG A 45 -22.71 -8.98 5.47
N GLY A 46 -23.49 -8.07 4.89
CA GLY A 46 -24.83 -7.72 5.38
C GLY A 46 -24.76 -7.03 6.75
N GLU A 47 -24.75 -5.71 6.70
CA GLU A 47 -25.06 -4.78 7.80
C GLU A 47 -23.98 -4.49 8.88
N GLU A 48 -23.94 -3.19 9.19
CA GLU A 48 -23.53 -2.52 10.43
C GLU A 48 -22.13 -2.78 11.00
N LEU A 49 -21.15 -2.04 10.48
CA LEU A 49 -20.11 -1.44 11.31
C LEU A 49 -20.05 0.04 10.94
N GLU A 50 -20.88 0.82 11.64
CA GLU A 50 -20.80 2.27 11.72
C GLU A 50 -19.47 2.68 12.35
N GLU A 51 -18.99 3.86 11.94
CA GLU A 51 -17.85 4.63 12.44
C GLU A 51 -16.42 4.15 12.18
N GLY A 52 -15.62 5.10 11.70
CA GLY A 52 -14.17 5.08 11.80
C GLY A 52 -13.45 5.43 10.51
N GLU A 53 -13.10 6.71 10.39
CA GLU A 53 -11.95 7.25 9.64
C GLU A 53 -12.20 7.62 8.17
N GLU A 54 -12.94 8.73 8.02
CA GLU A 54 -12.47 9.85 7.20
C GLU A 54 -11.10 10.31 7.72
N GLU A 55 -10.01 9.66 7.32
CA GLU A 55 -8.66 10.25 7.37
C GLU A 55 -7.72 9.34 6.57
N ASP A 56 -7.40 9.75 5.34
CA ASP A 56 -6.04 9.56 4.88
C ASP A 56 -5.68 10.84 4.15
N GLU A 57 -5.30 11.80 4.99
CA GLU A 57 -4.57 12.99 4.64
C GLU A 57 -3.59 12.69 3.51
N GLU A 58 -3.68 13.53 2.49
CA GLU A 58 -2.58 13.93 1.66
C GLU A 58 -1.39 14.39 2.57
N LYS A 59 -0.53 13.46 3.02
CA LYS A 59 0.75 13.80 3.63
C LYS A 59 1.91 13.13 2.90
N PRO A 60 2.71 13.89 2.13
CA PRO A 60 3.92 13.38 1.52
C PRO A 60 4.93 13.15 2.65
N LYS A 61 5.35 11.89 2.86
CA LYS A 61 6.55 11.58 3.67
C LYS A 61 7.80 12.03 2.91
N LYS A 62 8.10 13.33 2.94
CA LYS A 62 9.43 13.89 2.66
C LYS A 62 9.93 14.64 3.89
N SER A 63 11.24 14.50 4.15
CA SER A 63 12.05 15.14 5.21
C SER A 63 12.11 14.33 6.51
N ALA A 64 13.20 13.68 6.95
CA ALA A 64 14.64 13.99 6.87
C ALA A 64 15.06 15.33 7.51
N ARG A 65 14.76 15.54 8.80
CA ARG A 65 15.33 16.60 9.69
C ARG A 65 14.72 16.34 11.09
N LYS A 66 15.40 16.20 12.23
CA LYS A 66 16.64 16.78 12.72
C LYS A 66 17.06 15.95 13.96
N LYS A 67 18.32 15.51 14.01
CA LYS A 67 19.08 15.37 15.26
C LYS A 67 19.08 16.72 16.01
N SER A 68 19.38 16.69 17.31
CA SER A 68 19.60 17.82 18.23
C SER A 68 18.34 18.58 18.64
N THR A 69 17.88 18.38 19.88
CA THR A 69 18.21 19.25 21.02
C THR A 69 17.44 18.80 22.27
N LYS A 70 18.16 18.74 23.40
CA LYS A 70 17.70 18.94 24.78
C LYS A 70 17.02 17.74 25.49
N SER A 71 17.83 16.97 26.21
CA SER A 71 17.90 17.09 27.68
C SER A 71 19.20 16.51 28.21
#